data_AF-A0A0G1VM82-F1
#
_entry.id   AF-A0A0G1VM82-F1
#
_cell.length_a   1.000
_cell.length_b   1.000
_cell.length_c   1.000
_cell.angle_alpha   90.00
_cell.angle_beta   90.00
_cell.angle_gamma   90.00
#
_symmetry.space_group_name_H-M   'P 1'
#
loop_
_entity.id
_entity.type
_entity.pdbx_description
1 polymer ?
#
loop_
_entity_poly.entity_id
_entity_poly.type
_entity_poly.pdbx_seq_one_letter_code
_entity_poly.pdbx_strand_id
1 'polypeptide(L)'
;MKDLFASKKKSKKGRVCRQAGFTIIEVLVLLFIFVVIITTFFRFFLAGTSLILDAKKKLVAISIANERIEVIRSLPYGEIGTVSGVPSGEINSSESVSRGGYGYNLLTSIVYQDDAFDGTDDDPDRNDYKKITATVKWGSESPSQVVSVSTIVAPFGEEVGIGGGILNVSVIDIKGNPVPDVTVNIANPSISYNQNATTNSSGGVTLVGLTPSNQNYVITLSKTGYENDVLTLPPYPTSAFYPVNVHASVISASTTNSVFSFSSLSDFKIRFTNPFDGSIVPDVDFSLEGGRVIGANTDSSLVHNYLENSLSADSSGEMDIVDASPGQYTVAINDPGYLFWRTDSGSGNNADEILVEQGETGQIKNVYLLDKLLDSYFIKVTDSITGSPLEGVSVEVSSSTLGFTDTDVTDEYGYVFIAGDAGNPLVSGETYDVHITRTGYGDADGTVAINQLTQGELSLDPL
;
A
#
# COMPACT_ATOMS: atom_id res chain seq x y z
N MET A 1 41.32 -85.57 -65.16
CA MET A 1 40.66 -86.76 -64.60
C MET A 1 39.23 -86.33 -64.28
N LYS A 2 38.30 -86.67 -65.19
CA LYS A 2 37.17 -87.54 -64.89
C LYS A 2 36.26 -86.93 -63.82
N ASP A 3 35.17 -86.30 -64.22
CA ASP A 3 33.91 -86.94 -64.63
C ASP A 3 32.90 -86.78 -63.49
N LEU A 4 31.61 -86.87 -63.82
CA LEU A 4 30.59 -87.47 -62.95
C LEU A 4 30.07 -86.63 -61.76
N PHE A 5 29.01 -85.83 -61.98
CA PHE A 5 27.63 -86.35 -61.94
C PHE A 5 26.58 -85.22 -61.84
N ALA A 6 25.75 -85.17 -62.88
CA ALA A 6 24.30 -85.08 -62.85
C ALA A 6 23.63 -84.35 -61.67
N SER A 7 23.28 -83.08 -61.93
CA SER A 7 22.21 -82.35 -61.26
C SER A 7 20.88 -83.11 -61.36
N LYS A 8 20.53 -83.87 -60.32
CA LYS A 8 19.14 -84.31 -60.07
C LYS A 8 18.41 -83.17 -59.37
N LYS A 9 17.78 -82.31 -60.16
CA LYS A 9 16.83 -81.26 -59.75
C LYS A 9 15.60 -81.92 -59.12
N LYS A 10 15.67 -82.30 -57.84
CA LYS A 10 14.49 -82.67 -57.05
C LYS A 10 13.79 -81.38 -56.63
N SER A 11 12.64 -81.14 -57.27
CA SER A 11 11.62 -80.18 -56.90
C SER A 11 11.32 -80.24 -55.39
N LYS A 12 11.90 -79.31 -54.63
CA LYS A 12 11.29 -78.86 -53.38
C LYS A 12 10.54 -77.59 -53.72
N LYS A 13 9.21 -77.69 -53.79
CA LYS A 13 8.29 -76.56 -53.64
C LYS A 13 8.58 -75.92 -52.28
N GLY A 14 9.57 -75.02 -52.22
CA GLY A 14 9.62 -74.03 -51.17
C GLY A 14 8.42 -73.12 -51.40
N ARG A 15 7.45 -73.13 -50.49
CA ARG A 15 6.45 -72.07 -50.42
C ARG A 15 7.24 -70.76 -50.40
N VAL A 16 7.14 -69.99 -51.47
CA VAL A 16 7.51 -68.58 -51.44
C VAL A 16 6.52 -67.97 -50.45
N CYS A 17 6.93 -67.81 -49.19
CA CYS A 17 6.24 -66.90 -48.30
C CYS A 17 6.33 -65.54 -48.99
N ARG A 18 5.20 -65.07 -49.53
CA ARG A 18 5.09 -63.66 -49.92
C ARG A 18 5.44 -62.87 -48.66
N GLN A 19 6.58 -62.17 -48.68
CA GLN A 19 6.80 -61.11 -47.70
C GLN A 19 5.70 -60.10 -47.99
N ALA A 20 4.70 -60.02 -47.11
CA ALA A 20 3.70 -58.98 -47.19
C ALA A 20 4.44 -57.65 -47.11
N GLY A 21 4.34 -56.82 -48.14
CA GLY A 21 4.87 -55.47 -48.10
C GLY A 21 4.12 -54.65 -47.05
N PHE A 22 4.80 -53.66 -46.46
CA PHE A 22 4.19 -52.75 -45.51
C PHE A 22 3.06 -51.95 -46.16
N THR A 23 1.95 -51.77 -45.44
CA THR A 23 0.86 -50.91 -45.92
C THR A 23 1.24 -49.44 -45.72
N ILE A 24 0.73 -48.53 -46.58
CA ILE A 24 1.02 -47.08 -46.45
C ILE A 24 0.59 -46.55 -45.07
N ILE A 25 -0.51 -47.07 -44.52
CA ILE A 25 -1.01 -46.68 -43.20
C ILE A 25 -0.07 -47.12 -42.06
N GLU A 26 0.56 -48.28 -42.18
CA GLU A 26 1.52 -48.80 -41.19
C GLU A 26 2.80 -47.96 -41.17
N VAL A 27 3.27 -47.50 -42.34
CA VAL A 27 4.40 -46.57 -42.44
C VAL A 27 4.05 -45.20 -41.84
N LEU A 28 2.84 -44.70 -42.06
CA LEU A 28 2.38 -43.43 -41.46
C LEU A 28 2.30 -43.49 -39.94
N VAL A 29 1.73 -44.57 -39.39
CA VAL A 29 1.62 -44.78 -37.94
C VAL A 29 3.02 -44.92 -37.32
N LEU A 30 3.92 -45.67 -37.95
CA LEU A 30 5.30 -45.82 -37.47
C LEU A 30 6.06 -44.49 -37.51
N LEU A 31 5.90 -43.70 -38.57
CA LEU A 31 6.52 -42.38 -38.69
C LEU A 31 5.97 -41.39 -37.65
N PHE A 32 4.65 -41.43 -37.39
CA PHE A 32 4.03 -40.61 -36.35
C PHE A 32 4.61 -40.93 -34.97
N ILE A 33 4.68 -42.22 -34.60
CA ILE A 33 5.25 -42.66 -33.32
C ILE A 33 6.74 -42.27 -33.23
N PHE A 34 7.49 -42.44 -34.32
CA PHE A 34 8.91 -42.08 -34.38
C PHE A 34 9.15 -40.57 -34.17
N VAL A 35 8.34 -39.72 -34.79
CA VAL A 35 8.41 -38.26 -34.59
C VAL A 35 8.10 -37.87 -33.15
N VAL A 36 7.09 -38.47 -32.52
CA VAL A 36 6.76 -38.21 -31.12
C VAL A 36 7.91 -38.63 -30.19
N ILE A 37 8.52 -39.79 -30.43
CA ILE A 37 9.66 -40.27 -29.64
C ILE A 37 10.88 -39.35 -29.81
N ILE A 38 11.26 -39.00 -31.05
CA ILE A 38 12.42 -38.14 -31.32
C ILE A 38 12.23 -36.75 -30.72
N THR A 39 11.06 -36.14 -30.90
CA THR A 39 10.79 -34.80 -30.36
C THR A 39 10.84 -34.81 -28.83
N THR A 40 10.28 -35.83 -28.19
CA THR A 40 10.34 -36.00 -26.73
C THR A 40 11.78 -36.21 -26.25
N PHE A 41 12.53 -37.08 -26.90
CA PHE A 41 13.95 -37.33 -26.59
C PHE A 41 14.80 -36.07 -26.75
N PHE A 42 14.63 -35.33 -27.84
CA PHE A 42 15.41 -34.13 -28.10
C PHE A 42 15.09 -33.02 -27.09
N ARG A 43 13.81 -32.83 -26.73
CA ARG A 43 13.42 -31.91 -25.66
C ARG A 43 14.03 -32.30 -24.32
N PHE A 44 13.98 -33.58 -23.97
CA PHE A 44 14.61 -34.09 -22.75
C PHE A 44 16.13 -33.86 -22.75
N PHE A 45 16.81 -34.15 -23.86
CA PHE A 45 18.25 -33.96 -23.99
C PHE A 45 18.66 -32.48 -23.89
N LEU A 46 17.92 -31.57 -24.53
CA LEU A 46 18.15 -30.13 -24.43
C LEU A 46 17.93 -29.64 -22.99
N ALA A 47 16.83 -30.03 -22.35
CA ALA A 47 16.55 -29.66 -20.96
C ALA A 47 17.60 -30.21 -19.97
N GLY A 48 18.03 -31.45 -20.16
CA GLY A 48 19.11 -32.05 -19.37
C GLY A 48 20.44 -31.30 -19.55
N THR A 49 20.77 -30.92 -20.78
CA THR A 49 21.98 -30.15 -21.07
C THR A 49 21.92 -28.75 -20.46
N SER A 50 20.78 -28.06 -20.54
CA SER A 50 20.62 -26.75 -19.91
C SER A 50 20.77 -26.81 -18.38
N LEU A 51 20.26 -27.87 -17.75
CA LEU A 51 20.42 -28.09 -16.30
C LEU A 51 21.89 -28.30 -15.92
N ILE A 52 22.64 -29.09 -16.70
CA ILE A 52 24.08 -29.31 -16.49
C ILE A 52 24.85 -28.00 -16.67
N LEU A 53 24.50 -27.19 -17.68
CA LEU A 53 25.14 -25.89 -17.89
C LEU A 53 24.86 -24.92 -16.74
N ASP A 54 23.62 -24.88 -16.23
CA ASP A 54 23.26 -24.02 -15.10
C ASP A 54 23.95 -24.47 -13.81
N ALA A 55 24.05 -25.78 -13.56
CA ALA A 55 24.84 -26.33 -12.45
C ALA A 55 26.32 -25.95 -12.54
N LYS A 56 26.92 -25.96 -13.74
CA LYS A 56 28.30 -25.49 -13.96
C LYS A 56 28.44 -24.00 -13.66
N LYS A 57 27.50 -23.16 -14.11
CA LYS A 57 27.50 -21.72 -13.80
C LYS A 57 27.38 -21.47 -12.31
N LYS A 58 26.55 -22.24 -11.60
CA LYS A 58 26.42 -22.18 -10.15
C LYS A 58 27.74 -22.49 -9.42
N LEU A 59 28.47 -23.52 -9.85
CA LEU A 59 29.80 -23.84 -9.28
C LEU A 59 30.80 -22.70 -9.48
N VAL A 60 30.81 -22.09 -10.67
CA VAL A 60 31.64 -20.92 -10.95
C VAL A 60 31.21 -19.72 -10.10
N ALA A 61 29.91 -19.48 -9.95
CA ALA A 61 29.37 -18.41 -9.12
C ALA A 61 29.78 -18.57 -7.63
N ILE A 62 29.74 -19.80 -7.09
CA ILE A 62 30.26 -20.11 -5.74
C ILE A 62 31.75 -19.79 -5.65
N SER A 63 32.54 -20.16 -6.66
CA SER A 63 33.97 -19.84 -6.69
C SER A 63 34.23 -18.33 -6.72
N ILE A 64 33.47 -17.56 -7.50
CA ILE A 64 33.58 -16.09 -7.56
C ILE A 64 33.20 -15.47 -6.21
N ALA A 65 32.12 -15.95 -5.58
CA ALA A 65 31.69 -15.46 -4.27
C ALA A 65 32.77 -15.73 -3.20
N ASN A 66 33.30 -16.95 -3.15
CA ASN A 66 34.38 -17.30 -2.21
C ASN A 66 35.66 -16.50 -2.48
N GLU A 67 36.06 -16.35 -3.74
CA GLU A 67 37.20 -15.50 -4.12
C GLU A 67 37.03 -14.07 -3.60
N ARG A 68 35.82 -13.49 -3.75
CA ARG A 68 35.50 -12.16 -3.19
C ARG A 68 35.62 -12.14 -1.67
N ILE A 69 35.08 -13.12 -0.96
CA ILE A 69 35.19 -13.18 0.51
C ILE A 69 36.66 -13.28 0.95
N GLU A 70 37.48 -14.10 0.31
CA GLU A 70 38.91 -14.23 0.64
C GLU A 70 39.69 -12.93 0.38
N VAL A 71 39.39 -12.23 -0.72
CA VAL A 71 39.97 -10.90 -0.97
C VAL A 71 39.60 -9.93 0.15
N ILE A 72 38.33 -9.87 0.55
CA ILE A 72 37.88 -8.97 1.61
C ILE A 72 38.54 -9.33 2.96
N ARG A 73 38.69 -10.63 3.26
CA ARG A 73 39.37 -11.10 4.47
C ARG A 73 40.86 -10.79 4.52
N SER A 74 41.47 -10.52 3.37
CA SER A 74 42.88 -10.11 3.29
C SER A 74 43.11 -8.62 3.56
N LEU A 75 42.04 -7.82 3.57
CA LEU A 75 42.13 -6.38 3.81
C LEU A 75 42.23 -6.07 5.32
N PRO A 76 42.94 -5.00 5.70
CA PRO A 76 42.86 -4.44 7.04
C PRO A 76 41.40 -4.11 7.42
N TYR A 77 41.03 -4.32 8.69
CA TYR A 77 39.64 -4.10 9.16
C TYR A 77 39.08 -2.72 8.78
N GLY A 78 39.91 -1.67 8.87
CA GLY A 78 39.52 -0.29 8.53
C GLY A 78 39.20 -0.08 7.04
N GLU A 79 39.74 -0.89 6.14
CA GLU A 79 39.54 -0.78 4.69
C GLU A 79 38.38 -1.65 4.19
N ILE A 80 37.85 -2.54 5.05
CA ILE A 80 36.68 -3.37 4.73
C ILE A 80 35.43 -2.48 4.72
N GLY A 81 35.06 -2.06 3.52
CA GLY A 81 33.88 -1.25 3.26
C GLY A 81 33.71 -1.03 1.77
N THR A 82 32.56 -0.49 1.38
CA THR A 82 32.27 -0.21 -0.04
C THR A 82 32.45 1.26 -0.38
N VAL A 83 32.76 1.57 -1.65
CA VAL A 83 33.11 2.93 -2.11
C VAL A 83 32.11 4.01 -1.66
N SER A 84 30.81 3.70 -1.69
CA SER A 84 29.74 4.62 -1.30
C SER A 84 28.82 4.07 -0.21
N GLY A 85 29.26 3.01 0.49
CA GLY A 85 28.50 2.41 1.56
C GLY A 85 29.02 2.77 2.94
N VAL A 86 28.40 2.14 3.93
CA VAL A 86 28.73 2.31 5.34
C VAL A 86 28.85 0.90 5.93
N PRO A 87 30.06 0.45 6.30
CA PRO A 87 31.34 1.16 6.27
C PRO A 87 31.82 1.56 4.86
N SER A 88 32.52 2.70 4.79
CA SER A 88 33.22 3.13 3.58
C SER A 88 34.53 2.36 3.41
N GLY A 89 34.92 2.13 2.15
CA GLY A 89 36.15 1.42 1.79
C GLY A 89 36.35 1.39 0.28
N GLU A 90 37.20 0.50 -0.22
CA GLU A 90 37.58 0.49 -1.64
C GLU A 90 36.78 -0.52 -2.49
N ILE A 91 35.90 -1.30 -1.88
CA ILE A 91 35.21 -2.39 -2.58
C ILE A 91 34.03 -1.85 -3.37
N ASN A 92 33.93 -2.17 -4.66
CA ASN A 92 32.72 -1.84 -5.41
C ASN A 92 31.56 -2.72 -4.95
N SER A 93 30.41 -2.11 -4.72
CA SER A 93 29.18 -2.83 -4.33
C SER A 93 28.60 -3.66 -5.47
N SER A 94 28.92 -3.35 -6.73
CA SER A 94 28.49 -4.08 -7.91
C SER A 94 29.60 -4.15 -8.96
N GLU A 95 29.86 -5.35 -9.49
CA GLU A 95 30.86 -5.60 -10.53
C GLU A 95 30.38 -6.68 -11.51
N SER A 96 30.61 -6.47 -12.80
CA SER A 96 30.41 -7.52 -13.81
C SER A 96 31.69 -8.33 -14.01
N VAL A 97 31.58 -9.65 -13.85
CA VAL A 97 32.69 -10.60 -13.94
C VAL A 97 32.43 -11.58 -15.08
N SER A 98 33.44 -11.87 -15.90
CA SER A 98 33.36 -12.92 -16.91
C SER A 98 34.29 -14.09 -16.54
N ARG A 99 33.75 -15.31 -16.51
CA ARG A 99 34.48 -16.55 -16.23
C ARG A 99 33.94 -17.68 -17.09
N GLY A 100 34.84 -18.41 -17.77
CA GLY A 100 34.45 -19.55 -18.61
C GLY A 100 33.53 -19.19 -19.79
N GLY A 101 33.58 -17.94 -20.28
CA GLY A 101 32.74 -17.45 -21.39
C GLY A 101 31.33 -17.02 -20.98
N TYR A 102 31.01 -17.00 -19.68
CA TYR A 102 29.74 -16.52 -19.15
C TYR A 102 29.94 -15.26 -18.29
N GLY A 103 28.99 -14.34 -18.40
CA GLY A 103 28.92 -13.14 -17.55
C GLY A 103 28.17 -13.41 -16.26
N TYR A 104 28.63 -12.76 -15.19
CA TYR A 104 28.08 -12.79 -13.85
C TYR A 104 28.02 -11.37 -13.30
N ASN A 105 27.01 -11.09 -12.49
CA ASN A 105 26.91 -9.85 -11.72
C ASN A 105 27.20 -10.17 -10.26
N LEU A 106 28.30 -9.63 -9.74
CA LEU A 106 28.72 -9.76 -8.35
C LEU A 106 28.26 -8.53 -7.58
N LEU A 107 27.49 -8.76 -6.54
CA LEU A 107 27.02 -7.75 -5.59
C LEU A 107 27.70 -8.00 -4.24
N THR A 108 28.33 -6.98 -3.68
CA THR A 108 28.96 -7.04 -2.35
C THR A 108 28.26 -6.08 -1.40
N SER A 109 27.72 -6.60 -0.31
CA SER A 109 27.14 -5.84 0.78
C SER A 109 28.01 -5.99 2.02
N ILE A 110 28.33 -4.86 2.67
CA ILE A 110 29.11 -4.80 3.91
C ILE A 110 28.36 -3.86 4.84
N VAL A 111 27.99 -4.35 6.01
CA VAL A 111 27.23 -3.58 7.00
C VAL A 111 27.80 -3.82 8.40
N TYR A 112 27.78 -2.80 9.24
CA TYR A 112 28.00 -2.99 10.67
C TYR A 112 26.86 -3.81 11.28
N GLN A 113 27.16 -4.55 12.32
CA GLN A 113 26.24 -5.35 13.11
C GLN A 113 26.59 -5.23 14.58
N ASP A 114 25.54 -5.17 15.38
CA ASP A 114 25.47 -5.16 16.84
C ASP A 114 25.10 -6.60 17.28
N ASP A 115 25.90 -7.21 18.14
CA ASP A 115 25.67 -8.53 18.73
C ASP A 115 24.91 -8.38 20.06
N ALA A 116 24.00 -9.31 20.33
CA ALA A 116 23.19 -9.26 21.54
C ALA A 116 23.95 -9.65 22.83
N PHE A 117 25.27 -9.88 22.76
CA PHE A 117 26.06 -10.48 23.83
C PHE A 117 26.37 -9.49 24.98
N ASP A 118 26.64 -8.23 24.66
CA ASP A 118 26.84 -7.14 25.63
C ASP A 118 25.66 -6.15 25.71
N GLY A 119 24.70 -6.28 24.80
CA GLY A 119 23.32 -5.82 24.94
C GLY A 119 22.95 -4.71 23.96
N THR A 120 21.83 -4.84 23.27
CA THR A 120 21.51 -4.03 22.08
C THR A 120 21.00 -2.60 22.34
N ASP A 121 20.46 -2.32 23.53
CA ASP A 121 19.72 -1.08 23.81
C ASP A 121 20.58 0.02 24.46
N ASP A 122 21.49 -0.35 25.36
CA ASP A 122 22.39 0.56 26.10
C ASP A 122 23.86 0.46 25.64
N ASP A 123 24.13 -0.25 24.55
CA ASP A 123 25.46 -0.33 23.97
C ASP A 123 25.82 0.96 23.21
N PRO A 124 26.89 1.69 23.63
CA PRO A 124 27.39 2.86 22.93
C PRO A 124 28.11 2.54 21.61
N ASP A 125 28.55 1.30 21.39
CA ASP A 125 29.45 0.88 20.32
C ASP A 125 28.85 -0.28 19.48
N ARG A 126 27.64 -0.06 18.94
CA ARG A 126 26.77 -1.00 18.16
C ARG A 126 27.33 -1.55 16.83
N ASN A 127 28.62 -1.80 16.76
CA ASN A 127 29.41 -2.09 15.57
C ASN A 127 30.46 -3.17 15.80
N ASP A 128 30.08 -4.16 16.58
CA ASP A 128 30.87 -5.28 17.06
C ASP A 128 31.58 -6.00 15.91
N TYR A 129 30.90 -6.14 14.78
CA TYR A 129 31.50 -6.71 13.58
C TYR A 129 30.90 -6.16 12.28
N LYS A 130 31.64 -6.39 11.19
CA LYS A 130 31.16 -6.17 9.83
C LYS A 130 30.64 -7.49 9.27
N LYS A 131 29.37 -7.53 8.87
CA LYS A 131 28.80 -8.64 8.09
C LYS A 131 29.00 -8.37 6.61
N ILE A 132 29.68 -9.28 5.94
CA ILE A 132 29.97 -9.21 4.51
C ILE A 132 29.12 -10.26 3.81
N THR A 133 28.45 -9.89 2.74
CA THR A 133 27.67 -10.79 1.89
C THR A 133 28.05 -10.57 0.43
N ALA A 134 28.55 -11.61 -0.22
CA ALA A 134 28.85 -11.64 -1.64
C ALA A 134 27.77 -12.45 -2.37
N THR A 135 27.01 -11.79 -3.24
CA THR A 135 25.94 -12.38 -4.03
C THR A 135 26.29 -12.36 -5.51
N VAL A 136 26.33 -13.53 -6.14
CA VAL A 136 26.63 -13.68 -7.57
C VAL A 136 25.38 -14.12 -8.30
N LYS A 137 25.00 -13.35 -9.32
CA LYS A 137 23.85 -13.61 -10.19
C LYS A 137 24.29 -13.90 -11.62
N TRP A 138 23.53 -14.73 -12.34
CA TRP A 138 23.77 -14.99 -13.76
C TRP A 138 22.47 -15.23 -14.52
N GLY A 139 22.56 -15.26 -15.86
CA GLY A 139 21.42 -15.61 -16.71
C GLY A 139 20.28 -14.60 -16.59
N SER A 140 19.08 -15.07 -16.26
CA SER A 140 17.91 -14.22 -16.03
C SER A 140 17.76 -13.78 -14.57
N GLU A 141 18.76 -14.06 -13.73
CA GLU A 141 18.77 -13.72 -12.30
C GLU A 141 17.57 -14.24 -11.50
N SER A 142 16.98 -15.34 -11.97
CA SER A 142 15.93 -16.07 -11.25
C SER A 142 16.45 -16.61 -9.91
N PRO A 143 15.58 -16.96 -8.93
CA PRO A 143 16.03 -17.51 -7.65
C PRO A 143 16.95 -18.73 -7.74
N SER A 144 16.84 -19.53 -8.81
CA SER A 144 17.77 -20.66 -9.09
C SER A 144 19.14 -20.23 -9.61
N GLN A 145 19.28 -18.99 -10.05
CA GLN A 145 20.47 -18.40 -10.69
C GLN A 145 21.14 -17.33 -9.83
N VAL A 146 21.03 -17.51 -8.51
CA VAL A 146 21.67 -16.67 -7.50
C VAL A 146 22.41 -17.56 -6.52
N VAL A 147 23.62 -17.13 -6.14
CA VAL A 147 24.40 -17.71 -5.06
C VAL A 147 24.77 -16.58 -4.11
N SER A 148 24.63 -16.80 -2.81
CA SER A 148 25.04 -15.84 -1.78
C SER A 148 25.91 -16.56 -0.75
N VAL A 149 27.02 -15.93 -0.37
CA VAL A 149 27.94 -16.38 0.67
C VAL A 149 28.19 -15.21 1.62
N SER A 150 28.16 -15.47 2.92
CA SER A 150 28.39 -14.44 3.94
C SER A 150 29.49 -14.85 4.91
N THR A 151 30.19 -13.84 5.44
CA THR A 151 31.14 -13.98 6.55
C THR A 151 31.01 -12.78 7.49
N ILE A 152 31.58 -12.89 8.67
CA ILE A 152 31.75 -11.77 9.59
C ILE A 152 33.24 -11.47 9.78
N VAL A 153 33.56 -10.21 10.10
CA VAL A 153 34.91 -9.78 10.49
C VAL A 153 34.75 -8.82 11.66
N ALA A 154 35.38 -9.12 12.79
CA ALA A 154 35.43 -8.27 13.96
C ALA A 154 36.75 -7.47 14.00
N PRO A 155 36.78 -6.29 14.66
CA PRO A 155 38.02 -5.56 14.89
C PRO A 155 38.99 -6.36 15.78
N PHE A 156 40.28 -5.99 15.74
CA PHE A 156 41.25 -6.53 16.68
C PHE A 156 41.25 -5.68 17.96
N GLY A 157 40.85 -6.26 19.10
CA GLY A 157 40.77 -5.56 20.38
C GLY A 157 39.34 -5.17 20.74
N GLU A 158 39.19 -4.11 21.54
CA GLU A 158 37.89 -3.49 21.85
C GLU A 158 37.32 -2.76 20.63
N GLU A 159 35.99 -2.60 20.60
CA GLU A 159 35.34 -1.73 19.62
C GLU A 159 35.91 -0.31 19.70
N VAL A 160 36.03 0.31 18.54
CA VAL A 160 36.44 1.70 18.44
C VAL A 160 35.23 2.47 17.97
N GLY A 161 34.89 3.54 18.70
CA GLY A 161 33.80 4.44 18.33
C GLY A 161 33.85 4.81 16.85
N ILE A 162 32.74 4.56 16.17
CA ILE A 162 32.63 4.70 14.72
C ILE A 162 32.71 6.17 14.32
N GLY A 163 33.36 6.45 13.19
CA GLY A 163 33.07 7.67 12.47
C GLY A 163 31.65 7.61 11.87
N GLY A 164 30.73 8.44 12.35
CA GLY A 164 29.36 8.48 11.84
C GLY A 164 28.30 8.54 12.94
N GLY A 165 27.04 8.49 12.56
CA GLY A 165 25.90 8.42 13.48
C GLY A 165 25.05 7.17 13.29
N ILE A 166 24.08 6.99 14.18
CA ILE A 166 23.12 5.88 14.12
C ILE A 166 21.78 6.44 13.63
N LEU A 167 21.15 5.75 12.69
CA LEU A 167 19.79 6.03 12.25
C LEU A 167 18.90 4.83 12.56
N ASN A 168 17.96 5.04 13.49
CA ASN A 168 16.90 4.10 13.78
C ASN A 168 15.64 4.51 13.02
N VAL A 169 15.10 3.59 12.22
CA VAL A 169 13.82 3.73 11.56
C VAL A 169 12.85 2.77 12.22
N SER A 170 11.76 3.30 12.77
CA SER A 170 10.66 2.51 13.35
C SER A 170 9.42 2.65 12.48
N VAL A 171 8.84 1.53 12.09
CA VAL A 171 7.64 1.47 11.28
C VAL A 171 6.52 0.83 12.10
N ILE A 172 5.47 1.61 12.32
CA ILE A 172 4.27 1.21 13.06
C ILE A 172 3.04 1.40 12.17
N ASP A 173 1.96 0.69 12.45
CA ASP A 173 0.67 0.91 11.79
C ASP A 173 -0.12 2.06 12.46
N ILE A 174 -1.28 2.43 11.91
CA ILE A 174 -2.13 3.49 12.47
C ILE A 174 -2.66 3.16 13.89
N LYS A 175 -2.59 1.89 14.30
CA LYS A 175 -2.97 1.39 15.64
C LYS A 175 -1.79 1.30 16.61
N GLY A 176 -0.59 1.69 16.16
CA GLY A 176 0.65 1.67 16.94
C GLY A 176 1.35 0.31 17.01
N ASN A 177 0.91 -0.69 16.24
CA ASN A 177 1.58 -1.99 16.20
C ASN A 177 2.80 -1.95 15.28
N PRO A 178 3.89 -2.66 15.60
CA PRO A 178 5.06 -2.75 14.73
C PRO A 178 4.73 -3.46 13.40
N VAL A 179 5.29 -2.96 12.29
CA VAL A 179 5.09 -3.55 10.96
C VAL A 179 6.37 -4.24 10.47
N PRO A 180 6.46 -5.58 10.54
CA PRO A 180 7.62 -6.33 10.05
C PRO A 180 7.65 -6.42 8.53
N ASP A 181 8.80 -6.83 7.98
CA ASP A 181 9.00 -7.13 6.57
C ASP A 181 8.71 -5.96 5.61
N VAL A 182 8.88 -4.72 6.08
CA VAL A 182 8.81 -3.51 5.26
C VAL A 182 10.18 -3.25 4.65
N THR A 183 10.24 -3.03 3.34
CA THR A 183 11.48 -2.60 2.70
C THR A 183 11.66 -1.11 2.91
N VAL A 184 12.71 -0.75 3.65
CA VAL A 184 13.13 0.63 3.92
C VAL A 184 14.30 0.95 3.00
N ASN A 185 14.11 1.86 2.05
CA ASN A 185 15.20 2.45 1.28
C ASN A 185 15.73 3.68 2.02
N ILE A 186 17.04 3.74 2.24
CA ILE A 186 17.74 4.86 2.85
C ILE A 186 18.78 5.36 1.85
N ALA A 187 18.60 6.59 1.36
CA ALA A 187 19.47 7.19 0.36
C ALA A 187 19.98 8.56 0.81
N ASN A 188 21.23 8.86 0.50
CA ASN A 188 21.77 10.22 0.56
C ASN A 188 22.46 10.53 -0.77
N PRO A 189 21.76 11.19 -1.69
CA PRO A 189 22.28 11.48 -3.03
C PRO A 189 23.57 12.30 -3.03
N SER A 190 23.77 13.16 -2.03
CA SER A 190 24.96 14.04 -1.95
C SER A 190 26.28 13.28 -1.78
N ILE A 191 26.21 12.06 -1.25
CA ILE A 191 27.36 11.16 -1.04
C ILE A 191 27.22 9.83 -1.81
N SER A 192 26.26 9.75 -2.74
CA SER A 192 25.96 8.54 -3.52
C SER A 192 25.68 7.29 -2.65
N TYR A 193 25.16 7.49 -1.44
CA TYR A 193 24.73 6.41 -0.54
C TYR A 193 23.31 5.99 -0.88
N ASN A 194 23.09 4.68 -1.01
CA ASN A 194 21.76 4.09 -1.21
C ASN A 194 21.78 2.64 -0.72
N GLN A 195 20.97 2.33 0.29
CA GLN A 195 20.84 0.98 0.84
C GLN A 195 19.37 0.64 1.09
N ASN A 196 19.06 -0.64 0.91
CA ASN A 196 17.80 -1.21 1.33
C ASN A 196 18.02 -2.02 2.62
N ALA A 197 17.08 -1.89 3.55
CA ALA A 197 16.97 -2.71 4.73
C ALA A 197 15.53 -3.20 4.88
N THR A 198 15.32 -4.21 5.72
CA THR A 198 13.99 -4.77 5.98
C THR A 198 13.69 -4.72 7.47
N THR A 199 12.51 -4.24 7.84
CA THR A 199 12.11 -4.17 9.25
C THR A 199 12.03 -5.56 9.88
N ASN A 200 12.53 -5.65 11.11
CA ASN A 200 12.45 -6.88 11.91
C ASN A 200 11.03 -7.10 12.49
N SER A 201 10.86 -8.15 13.31
CA SER A 201 9.59 -8.45 14.00
C SER A 201 9.05 -7.32 14.88
N SER A 202 9.92 -6.40 15.31
CA SER A 202 9.58 -5.22 16.10
C SER A 202 9.37 -3.96 15.25
N GLY A 203 9.32 -4.09 13.91
CA GLY A 203 9.08 -2.97 13.00
C GLY A 203 10.30 -2.03 12.84
N GLY A 204 11.47 -2.43 13.33
CA GLY A 204 12.66 -1.58 13.38
C GLY A 204 13.71 -1.92 12.32
N VAL A 205 14.44 -0.90 11.87
CA VAL A 205 15.71 -0.98 11.16
C VAL A 205 16.70 -0.05 11.85
N THR A 206 17.90 -0.54 12.15
CA THR A 206 18.99 0.27 12.69
C THR A 206 20.16 0.26 11.71
N LEU A 207 20.60 1.45 11.29
CA LEU A 207 21.79 1.65 10.48
C LEU A 207 22.84 2.37 11.30
N VAL A 208 24.00 1.75 11.40
CA VAL A 208 25.09 2.20 12.25
C VAL A 208 26.22 2.76 11.40
N GLY A 209 26.85 3.84 11.85
CA GLY A 209 28.02 4.45 11.20
C GLY A 209 27.71 5.33 9.99
N LEU A 210 26.46 5.78 9.82
CA LEU A 210 26.07 6.62 8.69
C LEU A 210 26.87 7.92 8.69
N THR A 211 27.32 8.35 7.51
CA THR A 211 28.04 9.63 7.36
C THR A 211 27.16 10.78 7.86
N PRO A 212 27.65 11.67 8.76
CA PRO A 212 26.85 12.75 9.28
C PRO A 212 26.36 13.69 8.16
N SER A 213 25.09 14.07 8.23
CA SER A 213 24.47 14.94 7.24
C SER A 213 23.22 15.61 7.83
N ASN A 214 22.96 16.86 7.47
CA ASN A 214 21.79 17.59 7.96
C ASN A 214 20.65 17.51 6.94
N GLN A 215 19.61 16.73 7.24
CA GLN A 215 18.39 16.59 6.44
C GLN A 215 18.63 16.20 4.98
N ASN A 216 19.55 15.26 4.74
CA ASN A 216 19.85 14.74 3.39
C ASN A 216 19.59 13.25 3.23
N TYR A 217 19.25 12.53 4.32
CA TYR A 217 18.86 11.13 4.22
C TYR A 217 17.37 11.05 3.86
N VAL A 218 17.11 10.56 2.66
CA VAL A 218 15.78 10.25 2.15
C VAL A 218 15.44 8.83 2.59
N ILE A 219 14.31 8.67 3.28
CA ILE A 219 13.78 7.37 3.68
C ILE A 219 12.50 7.13 2.88
N THR A 220 12.38 5.96 2.26
CA THR A 220 11.20 5.53 1.51
C THR A 220 10.79 4.13 1.95
N LEU A 221 9.52 3.94 2.28
CA LEU A 221 8.96 2.66 2.68
C LEU A 221 8.23 1.99 1.51
N SER A 222 8.33 0.66 1.43
CA SER A 222 7.59 -0.13 0.45
C SER A 222 7.26 -1.51 0.97
N LYS A 223 6.01 -1.93 0.78
CA LYS A 223 5.51 -3.28 1.06
C LYS A 223 4.24 -3.51 0.24
N THR A 224 4.09 -4.68 -0.36
CA THR A 224 2.89 -5.01 -1.17
C THR A 224 1.64 -5.01 -0.29
N GLY A 225 0.55 -4.37 -0.77
CA GLY A 225 -0.72 -4.24 -0.04
C GLY A 225 -0.72 -3.16 1.05
N TYR A 226 0.35 -2.36 1.14
CA TYR A 226 0.46 -1.20 2.01
C TYR A 226 0.52 0.07 1.20
N GLU A 227 0.36 1.19 1.89
CA GLU A 227 0.37 2.52 1.29
C GLU A 227 1.55 2.73 0.34
N ASN A 228 1.26 3.35 -0.80
CA ASN A 228 2.28 3.82 -1.71
C ASN A 228 2.79 5.20 -1.23
N ASP A 229 3.99 5.57 -1.63
CA ASP A 229 4.54 6.92 -1.43
C ASP A 229 4.67 7.37 0.04
N VAL A 230 5.00 6.45 0.95
CA VAL A 230 5.42 6.81 2.30
C VAL A 230 6.92 7.11 2.31
N LEU A 231 7.25 8.39 2.18
CA LEU A 231 8.62 8.89 2.17
C LEU A 231 8.82 10.14 3.02
N THR A 232 10.09 10.46 3.28
CA THR A 232 10.48 11.78 3.80
C THR A 232 10.53 12.84 2.70
N LEU A 233 10.17 14.08 3.02
CA LEU A 233 10.26 15.23 2.12
C LEU A 233 11.30 16.27 2.63
N PRO A 234 11.79 17.17 1.78
CA PRO A 234 12.61 18.30 2.22
C PRO A 234 11.85 19.16 3.24
N PRO A 235 12.53 19.84 4.17
CA PRO A 235 11.86 20.78 5.07
C PRO A 235 11.21 21.94 4.30
N TYR A 236 10.17 22.55 4.89
CA TYR A 236 9.65 23.84 4.44
C TYR A 236 10.76 24.93 4.52
N PRO A 237 10.91 25.84 3.56
CA PRO A 237 10.02 26.10 2.41
C PRO A 237 10.43 25.39 1.11
N THR A 238 11.33 24.41 1.15
CA THR A 238 11.64 23.61 -0.04
C THR A 238 10.44 22.74 -0.42
N SER A 239 9.77 22.15 0.57
CA SER A 239 8.41 21.63 0.41
C SER A 239 7.37 22.75 0.51
N ALA A 240 6.22 22.58 -0.15
CA ALA A 240 5.14 23.56 -0.17
C ALA A 240 4.42 23.72 1.19
N PHE A 241 4.52 22.71 2.05
CA PHE A 241 3.94 22.63 3.39
C PHE A 241 4.98 22.10 4.39
N TYR A 242 4.68 22.09 5.69
CA TYR A 242 5.49 21.45 6.72
C TYR A 242 5.25 19.94 6.72
N PRO A 243 6.18 19.09 6.23
CA PRO A 243 5.92 17.65 6.12
C PRO A 243 5.90 16.97 7.48
N VAL A 244 5.07 15.94 7.63
CA VAL A 244 5.09 15.05 8.80
C VAL A 244 6.44 14.33 8.88
N ASN A 245 6.91 13.80 7.75
CA ASN A 245 8.19 13.12 7.64
C ASN A 245 9.18 14.00 6.86
N VAL A 246 10.15 14.57 7.56
CA VAL A 246 11.23 15.35 6.93
C VAL A 246 12.47 14.49 6.69
N HIS A 247 13.30 14.86 5.71
CA HIS A 247 14.59 14.17 5.49
C HIS A 247 15.38 14.08 6.79
N ALA A 248 15.93 12.89 7.06
CA ALA A 248 16.61 12.63 8.32
C ALA A 248 17.98 13.30 8.36
N SER A 249 18.35 13.76 9.56
CA SER A 249 19.70 14.19 9.90
C SER A 249 20.43 13.06 10.61
N VAL A 250 21.70 12.85 10.26
CA VAL A 250 22.60 11.97 11.00
C VAL A 250 23.68 12.83 11.64
N ILE A 251 23.88 12.67 12.93
CA ILE A 251 24.87 13.40 13.73
C ILE A 251 25.91 12.41 14.22
N SER A 252 27.19 12.80 14.19
CA SER A 252 28.28 11.93 14.63
C SER A 252 28.10 11.52 16.09
N ALA A 253 28.33 10.24 16.40
CA ALA A 253 28.23 9.64 17.73
C ALA A 253 26.87 9.86 18.42
N SER A 254 25.80 10.00 17.65
CA SER A 254 24.43 10.19 18.15
C SER A 254 23.45 9.31 17.40
N THR A 255 22.37 8.94 18.08
CA THR A 255 21.23 8.22 17.50
C THR A 255 20.16 9.21 17.06
N THR A 256 19.79 9.14 15.78
CA THR A 256 18.59 9.77 15.23
C THR A 256 17.50 8.72 15.14
N ASN A 257 16.31 9.03 15.65
CA ASN A 257 15.13 8.17 15.53
C ASN A 257 14.15 8.80 14.52
N SER A 258 13.71 8.01 13.54
CA SER A 258 12.65 8.36 12.60
C SER A 258 11.52 7.35 12.73
N VAL A 259 10.31 7.84 13.00
CA VAL A 259 9.12 6.99 13.19
C VAL A 259 8.15 7.24 12.05
N PHE A 260 7.67 6.17 11.44
CA PHE A 260 6.70 6.22 10.34
C PHE A 260 5.45 5.43 10.72
N SER A 261 4.29 6.05 10.55
CA SER A 261 3.03 5.30 10.42
C SER A 261 2.95 4.73 9.01
N PHE A 262 2.64 3.44 8.85
CA PHE A 262 2.58 2.71 7.59
C PHE A 262 1.56 1.57 7.67
N SER A 263 0.46 1.72 6.96
CA SER A 263 -0.71 0.86 7.11
C SER A 263 -1.07 0.17 5.80
N SER A 264 -1.86 -0.90 5.90
CA SER A 264 -2.42 -1.56 4.72
C SER A 264 -3.40 -0.65 4.01
N LEU A 265 -3.42 -0.70 2.68
CA LEU A 265 -4.40 -0.01 1.86
C LEU A 265 -5.81 -0.54 2.11
N SER A 266 -6.80 0.30 1.81
CA SER A 266 -8.21 0.01 2.02
C SER A 266 -9.00 0.26 0.74
N ASP A 267 -9.98 -0.62 0.49
CA ASP A 267 -10.95 -0.50 -0.58
C ASP A 267 -12.34 -0.29 0.05
N PHE A 268 -12.97 0.84 -0.26
CA PHE A 268 -14.30 1.18 0.24
C PHE A 268 -15.15 1.80 -0.85
N LYS A 269 -16.45 1.89 -0.58
CA LYS A 269 -17.44 2.42 -1.50
C LYS A 269 -18.16 3.57 -0.85
N ILE A 270 -18.36 4.65 -1.60
CA ILE A 270 -19.28 5.72 -1.21
C ILE A 270 -20.62 5.43 -1.86
N ARG A 271 -21.71 5.54 -1.10
CA ARG A 271 -23.08 5.43 -1.61
C ARG A 271 -23.89 6.65 -1.25
N PHE A 272 -24.54 7.26 -2.23
CA PHE A 272 -25.44 8.38 -2.02
C PHE A 272 -26.88 7.90 -1.86
N THR A 273 -27.50 8.28 -0.75
CA THR A 273 -28.82 7.77 -0.34
C THR A 273 -29.72 8.93 0.08
N ASN A 274 -30.99 8.86 -0.32
CA ASN A 274 -32.03 9.70 0.24
C ASN A 274 -32.40 9.16 1.64
N PRO A 275 -32.19 9.93 2.71
CA PRO A 275 -32.39 9.47 4.07
C PRO A 275 -33.86 9.22 4.43
N PHE A 276 -34.80 9.75 3.65
CA PHE A 276 -36.23 9.66 3.93
C PHE A 276 -36.82 8.30 3.56
N ASP A 277 -36.56 7.82 2.35
CA ASP A 277 -37.11 6.57 1.82
C ASP A 277 -36.05 5.48 1.58
N GLY A 278 -34.77 5.81 1.81
CA GLY A 278 -33.64 4.91 1.55
C GLY A 278 -33.37 4.69 0.07
N SER A 279 -33.96 5.49 -0.81
CA SER A 279 -33.71 5.41 -2.25
C SER A 279 -32.29 5.85 -2.58
N ILE A 280 -31.75 5.30 -3.66
CA ILE A 280 -30.41 5.62 -4.15
C ILE A 280 -30.46 6.93 -4.92
N VAL A 281 -29.44 7.76 -4.74
CA VAL A 281 -29.24 8.99 -5.53
C VAL A 281 -28.16 8.73 -6.58
N PRO A 282 -28.52 8.58 -7.87
CA PRO A 282 -27.57 8.25 -8.94
C PRO A 282 -26.78 9.48 -9.40
N ASP A 283 -25.65 9.23 -10.07
CA ASP A 283 -24.91 10.22 -10.88
C ASP A 283 -24.51 11.51 -10.12
N VAL A 284 -24.24 11.40 -8.81
CA VAL A 284 -23.87 12.53 -7.95
C VAL A 284 -22.43 12.95 -8.21
N ASP A 285 -22.24 14.24 -8.49
CA ASP A 285 -20.91 14.87 -8.55
C ASP A 285 -20.44 15.34 -7.17
N PHE A 286 -19.21 14.97 -6.80
CA PHE A 286 -18.63 15.26 -5.48
C PHE A 286 -17.10 15.38 -5.52
N SER A 287 -16.53 15.82 -4.40
CA SER A 287 -15.09 15.81 -4.13
C SER A 287 -14.81 15.06 -2.84
N LEU A 288 -13.62 14.48 -2.77
CA LEU A 288 -13.17 13.68 -1.64
C LEU A 288 -11.71 14.04 -1.33
N GLU A 289 -11.45 14.44 -0.09
CA GLU A 289 -10.12 14.72 0.43
C GLU A 289 -9.88 13.87 1.69
N GLY A 290 -8.67 13.37 1.91
CA GLY A 290 -8.33 12.76 3.19
C GLY A 290 -7.35 11.60 3.15
N GLY A 291 -7.52 10.68 4.08
CA GLY A 291 -6.59 9.58 4.35
C GLY A 291 -5.35 10.08 5.10
N ARG A 292 -4.18 9.58 4.75
CA ARG A 292 -2.90 9.94 5.38
C ARG A 292 -2.64 11.44 5.34
N VAL A 293 -2.40 12.01 6.53
CA VAL A 293 -1.81 13.35 6.67
C VAL A 293 -0.33 13.31 6.30
N ILE A 294 0.06 14.08 5.29
CA ILE A 294 1.45 14.21 4.82
C ILE A 294 2.14 15.48 5.34
N GLY A 295 1.38 16.44 5.85
CA GLY A 295 1.93 17.66 6.43
C GLY A 295 0.84 18.64 6.89
N ALA A 296 1.26 19.87 7.16
CA ALA A 296 0.38 20.98 7.46
C ALA A 296 0.82 22.27 6.75
N ASN A 297 -0.14 23.07 6.30
CA ASN A 297 0.09 24.38 5.71
C ASN A 297 0.45 25.42 6.79
N THR A 298 0.82 26.62 6.36
CA THR A 298 1.19 27.73 7.28
C THR A 298 0.04 28.23 8.14
N ASP A 299 -1.21 27.96 7.75
CA ASP A 299 -2.44 28.27 8.49
C ASP A 299 -2.89 27.11 9.41
N SER A 300 -2.08 26.05 9.53
CA SER A 300 -2.36 24.82 10.27
C SER A 300 -3.42 23.90 9.66
N SER A 301 -3.92 24.18 8.45
CA SER A 301 -4.72 23.20 7.71
C SER A 301 -3.88 21.96 7.38
N LEU A 302 -4.45 20.78 7.59
CA LEU A 302 -3.79 19.52 7.30
C LEU A 302 -3.71 19.31 5.78
N VAL A 303 -2.61 18.73 5.33
CA VAL A 303 -2.42 18.32 3.94
C VAL A 303 -2.48 16.81 3.90
N HIS A 304 -3.39 16.28 3.09
CA HIS A 304 -3.60 14.85 2.94
C HIS A 304 -3.00 14.31 1.64
N ASN A 305 -2.79 12.99 1.56
CA ASN A 305 -2.26 12.33 0.37
C ASN A 305 -3.33 12.10 -0.71
N TYR A 306 -4.61 12.07 -0.34
CA TYR A 306 -5.72 11.91 -1.27
C TYR A 306 -6.48 13.23 -1.42
N LEU A 307 -6.59 13.72 -2.65
CA LEU A 307 -7.36 14.93 -2.99
C LEU A 307 -7.91 14.81 -4.40
N GLU A 308 -9.21 14.53 -4.53
CA GLU A 308 -9.92 14.43 -5.79
C GLU A 308 -11.09 15.41 -5.82
N ASN A 309 -11.02 16.41 -6.69
CA ASN A 309 -11.98 17.51 -6.75
C ASN A 309 -13.17 17.26 -7.70
N SER A 310 -13.15 16.17 -8.45
CA SER A 310 -14.15 15.88 -9.48
C SER A 310 -14.36 14.37 -9.62
N LEU A 311 -15.09 13.80 -8.66
CA LEU A 311 -15.59 12.43 -8.69
C LEU A 311 -17.07 12.45 -9.05
N SER A 312 -17.54 11.35 -9.63
CA SER A 312 -18.94 11.18 -10.00
C SER A 312 -19.37 9.75 -9.68
N ALA A 313 -20.47 9.61 -8.95
CA ALA A 313 -21.09 8.32 -8.68
C ALA A 313 -21.69 7.74 -9.96
N ASP A 314 -21.88 6.43 -10.00
CA ASP A 314 -22.52 5.78 -11.14
C ASP A 314 -24.07 5.81 -11.06
N SER A 315 -24.72 5.16 -12.02
CA SER A 315 -26.19 5.02 -12.05
C SER A 315 -26.79 4.25 -10.88
N SER A 316 -25.95 3.57 -10.08
CA SER A 316 -26.33 2.92 -8.83
C SER A 316 -26.04 3.80 -7.61
N GLY A 317 -25.68 5.07 -7.81
CA GLY A 317 -25.36 6.03 -6.76
C GLY A 317 -24.13 5.64 -5.95
N GLU A 318 -23.24 4.85 -6.55
CA GLU A 318 -22.06 4.29 -5.89
C GLU A 318 -20.78 4.74 -6.59
N MET A 319 -19.70 4.86 -5.82
CA MET A 319 -18.35 5.05 -6.32
C MET A 319 -17.38 4.17 -5.54
N ASP A 320 -16.62 3.34 -6.24
CA ASP A 320 -15.54 2.54 -5.65
C ASP A 320 -14.28 3.40 -5.47
N ILE A 321 -13.75 3.42 -4.25
CA ILE A 321 -12.45 4.01 -3.91
C ILE A 321 -11.50 2.86 -3.60
N VAL A 322 -10.48 2.71 -4.45
CA VAL A 322 -9.51 1.61 -4.40
C VAL A 322 -8.15 2.11 -3.96
N ASP A 323 -7.39 1.24 -3.29
CA ASP A 323 -6.02 1.54 -2.86
C ASP A 323 -5.91 2.85 -2.05
N ALA A 324 -6.91 3.13 -1.20
CA ALA A 324 -6.94 4.31 -0.34
C ALA A 324 -6.09 4.12 0.93
N SER A 325 -5.43 5.19 1.38
CA SER A 325 -4.78 5.23 2.68
C SER A 325 -5.84 5.27 3.79
N PRO A 326 -5.66 4.55 4.91
CA PRO A 326 -6.59 4.68 6.02
C PRO A 326 -6.49 6.05 6.67
N GLY A 327 -7.58 6.48 7.30
CA GLY A 327 -7.68 7.76 7.97
C GLY A 327 -9.03 8.42 7.77
N GLN A 328 -9.07 9.70 8.12
CA GLN A 328 -10.25 10.53 8.00
C GLN A 328 -10.33 11.09 6.59
N TYR A 329 -11.50 10.94 5.97
CA TYR A 329 -11.86 11.59 4.72
C TYR A 329 -12.97 12.62 4.94
N THR A 330 -13.04 13.60 4.07
CA THR A 330 -14.07 14.63 4.02
C THR A 330 -14.70 14.62 2.63
N VAL A 331 -16.03 14.50 2.58
CA VAL A 331 -16.81 14.55 1.34
C VAL A 331 -17.44 15.93 1.17
N ALA A 332 -17.36 16.48 -0.03
CA ALA A 332 -18.10 17.69 -0.38
C ALA A 332 -18.92 17.47 -1.66
N ILE A 333 -20.19 17.87 -1.62
CA ILE A 333 -21.14 17.65 -2.71
C ILE A 333 -21.08 18.81 -3.67
N ASN A 334 -20.80 18.51 -4.93
CA ASN A 334 -20.71 19.50 -6.01
C ASN A 334 -21.97 19.52 -6.88
N ASP A 335 -22.88 18.56 -6.69
CA ASP A 335 -24.16 18.50 -7.39
C ASP A 335 -25.11 19.63 -6.92
N PRO A 336 -25.56 20.53 -7.82
CA PRO A 336 -26.42 21.64 -7.45
C PRO A 336 -27.84 21.21 -7.06
N GLY A 337 -28.30 20.03 -7.47
CA GLY A 337 -29.65 19.50 -7.20
C GLY A 337 -29.83 19.00 -5.78
N TYR A 338 -28.75 18.71 -5.06
CA TYR A 338 -28.80 18.12 -3.73
C TYR A 338 -28.19 19.00 -2.66
N LEU A 339 -28.71 18.88 -1.44
CA LEU A 339 -28.11 19.43 -0.23
C LEU A 339 -27.50 18.28 0.57
N PHE A 340 -26.25 18.45 1.01
CA PHE A 340 -25.59 17.52 1.92
C PHE A 340 -26.23 17.60 3.31
N TRP A 341 -26.57 16.45 3.91
CA TRP A 341 -26.96 16.39 5.32
C TRP A 341 -25.82 15.85 6.19
N ARG A 342 -25.44 14.58 6.01
CA ARG A 342 -24.42 13.91 6.83
C ARG A 342 -23.92 12.63 6.18
N THR A 343 -22.85 12.06 6.72
CA THR A 343 -22.40 10.70 6.45
C THR A 343 -22.89 9.75 7.55
N ASP A 344 -22.76 8.43 7.35
CA ASP A 344 -22.99 7.42 8.40
C ASP A 344 -21.82 7.25 9.38
N SER A 345 -20.69 7.90 9.09
CA SER A 345 -19.40 7.74 9.77
C SER A 345 -18.85 9.07 10.29
N GLY A 346 -19.71 10.09 10.42
CA GLY A 346 -19.32 11.41 10.90
C GLY A 346 -18.76 11.32 12.31
N SER A 347 -17.78 12.17 12.62
CA SER A 347 -17.04 12.12 13.87
C SER A 347 -17.19 13.43 14.63
N GLY A 348 -17.54 13.35 15.92
CA GLY A 348 -17.78 14.52 16.75
C GLY A 348 -18.85 15.44 16.15
N ASN A 349 -18.45 16.66 15.78
CA ASN A 349 -19.35 17.66 15.18
C ASN A 349 -19.20 17.80 13.65
N ASN A 350 -18.41 16.92 13.01
CA ASN A 350 -18.12 16.99 11.58
C ASN A 350 -18.98 15.95 10.83
N ALA A 351 -20.08 16.41 10.25
CA ALA A 351 -21.06 15.55 9.58
C ALA A 351 -20.56 15.02 8.22
N ASP A 352 -19.58 15.69 7.61
CA ASP A 352 -18.96 15.42 6.30
C ASP A 352 -17.78 14.46 6.35
N GLU A 353 -17.50 13.91 7.53
CA GLU A 353 -16.37 13.03 7.77
C GLU A 353 -16.69 11.56 7.50
N ILE A 354 -15.78 10.84 6.84
CA ILE A 354 -15.82 9.41 6.59
C ILE A 354 -14.55 8.77 7.14
N LEU A 355 -14.68 7.95 8.19
CA LEU A 355 -13.55 7.19 8.73
C LEU A 355 -13.31 5.91 7.92
N VAL A 356 -12.08 5.72 7.45
CA VAL A 356 -11.63 4.52 6.76
C VAL A 356 -10.57 3.81 7.61
N GLU A 357 -10.87 2.58 8.00
CA GLU A 357 -9.98 1.72 8.78
C GLU A 357 -8.90 1.11 7.90
N GLN A 358 -7.76 0.71 8.47
CA GLN A 358 -6.70 0.04 7.70
C GLN A 358 -7.14 -1.35 7.22
N GLY A 359 -6.85 -1.68 5.96
CA GLY A 359 -7.17 -2.99 5.38
C GLY A 359 -8.67 -3.25 5.22
N GLU A 360 -9.47 -2.18 5.17
CA GLU A 360 -10.91 -2.27 4.94
C GLU A 360 -11.17 -2.78 3.51
N THR A 361 -12.19 -3.60 3.30
CA THR A 361 -12.51 -4.15 1.98
C THR A 361 -14.01 -4.23 1.77
N GLY A 362 -14.50 -3.48 0.78
CA GLY A 362 -15.89 -3.53 0.31
C GLY A 362 -16.93 -2.95 1.27
N GLN A 363 -16.50 -2.16 2.26
CA GLN A 363 -17.40 -1.45 3.15
C GLN A 363 -18.04 -0.28 2.41
N ILE A 364 -19.31 -0.02 2.74
CA ILE A 364 -20.09 1.06 2.14
C ILE A 364 -20.22 2.17 3.17
N LYS A 365 -19.83 3.38 2.76
CA LYS A 365 -19.95 4.63 3.50
C LYS A 365 -21.10 5.42 2.90
N ASN A 366 -22.20 5.54 3.63
CA ASN A 366 -23.39 6.22 3.14
C ASN A 366 -23.25 7.73 3.34
N VAL A 367 -23.62 8.46 2.29
CA VAL A 367 -23.72 9.92 2.28
C VAL A 367 -25.17 10.27 2.02
N TYR A 368 -25.77 10.99 2.97
CA TYR A 368 -27.19 11.33 2.94
C TYR A 368 -27.40 12.69 2.30
N LEU A 369 -28.20 12.69 1.23
CA LEU A 369 -28.50 13.86 0.43
C LEU A 369 -29.99 14.17 0.44
N LEU A 370 -30.31 15.45 0.48
CA LEU A 370 -31.67 15.96 0.40
C LEU A 370 -31.91 16.54 -0.99
N ASP A 371 -32.98 16.09 -1.65
CA ASP A 371 -33.40 16.64 -2.95
C ASP A 371 -33.91 18.07 -2.75
N LYS A 372 -33.26 19.04 -3.40
CA LYS A 372 -33.64 20.45 -3.26
C LYS A 372 -35.00 20.75 -3.87
N LEU A 373 -35.53 19.92 -4.75
CA LEU A 373 -36.83 20.09 -5.39
C LEU A 373 -37.98 19.49 -4.58
N LEU A 374 -37.70 18.69 -3.56
CA LEU A 374 -38.71 18.10 -2.70
C LEU A 374 -39.26 19.15 -1.72
N ASP A 375 -40.58 19.37 -1.73
CA ASP A 375 -41.25 20.20 -0.72
C ASP A 375 -41.03 19.59 0.67
N SER A 376 -40.17 20.23 1.45
CA SER A 376 -39.68 19.70 2.71
C SER A 376 -39.10 20.82 3.58
N TYR A 377 -38.89 20.53 4.87
CA TYR A 377 -38.30 21.46 5.81
C TYR A 377 -37.09 20.82 6.51
N PHE A 378 -35.92 21.43 6.35
CA PHE A 378 -34.67 21.02 6.98
C PHE A 378 -34.21 22.06 7.99
N ILE A 379 -34.11 21.67 9.25
CA ILE A 379 -34.08 22.60 10.38
C ILE A 379 -32.83 22.32 11.20
N LYS A 380 -32.05 23.35 11.49
CA LYS A 380 -31.00 23.30 12.51
C LYS A 380 -31.50 23.89 13.81
N VAL A 381 -31.33 23.20 14.92
CA VAL A 381 -31.64 23.71 16.26
C VAL A 381 -30.36 23.83 17.09
N THR A 382 -30.16 25.01 17.67
CA THR A 382 -28.97 25.31 18.49
C THR A 382 -29.34 25.84 19.87
N ASP A 383 -28.41 25.74 20.81
CA ASP A 383 -28.49 26.40 22.11
C ASP A 383 -28.30 27.90 21.93
N SER A 384 -29.24 28.72 22.42
CA SER A 384 -29.21 30.16 22.19
C SER A 384 -28.03 30.88 22.86
N ILE A 385 -27.41 30.28 23.88
CA ILE A 385 -26.31 30.87 24.65
C ILE A 385 -24.97 30.41 24.07
N THR A 386 -24.80 29.12 23.85
CA THR A 386 -23.51 28.54 23.43
C THR A 386 -23.37 28.43 21.92
N GLY A 387 -24.46 28.46 21.16
CA GLY A 387 -24.48 28.19 19.72
C GLY A 387 -24.23 26.73 19.35
N SER A 388 -24.17 25.83 20.35
CA SER A 388 -23.92 24.39 20.12
C SER A 388 -25.14 23.74 19.47
N PRO A 389 -24.96 22.76 18.55
CA PRO A 389 -26.06 21.96 18.03
C PRO A 389 -26.76 21.21 19.16
N LEU A 390 -28.09 21.10 19.07
CA LEU A 390 -28.91 20.44 20.07
C LEU A 390 -29.48 19.12 19.52
N GLU A 391 -28.97 17.98 20.00
CA GLU A 391 -29.53 16.65 19.71
C GLU A 391 -30.83 16.38 20.48
N GLY A 392 -31.79 15.69 19.86
CA GLY A 392 -33.00 15.20 20.52
C GLY A 392 -34.04 16.29 20.84
N VAL A 393 -34.01 17.41 20.12
CA VAL A 393 -35.10 18.41 20.14
C VAL A 393 -36.26 17.85 19.33
N SER A 394 -37.44 17.75 19.94
CA SER A 394 -38.65 17.38 19.22
C SER A 394 -39.13 18.56 18.40
N VAL A 395 -39.30 18.38 17.10
CA VAL A 395 -39.79 19.40 16.18
C VAL A 395 -41.09 18.92 15.54
N GLU A 396 -42.18 19.57 15.90
CA GLU A 396 -43.51 19.34 15.33
C GLU A 396 -43.80 20.41 14.26
N VAL A 397 -44.16 19.98 13.06
CA VAL A 397 -44.64 20.84 11.98
C VAL A 397 -46.10 20.51 11.72
N SER A 398 -46.99 21.49 11.81
CA SER A 398 -48.43 21.26 11.69
C SER A 398 -49.15 22.32 10.85
N SER A 399 -50.30 21.95 10.30
CA SER A 399 -51.22 22.86 9.61
C SER A 399 -52.65 22.43 9.86
N SER A 400 -53.40 23.25 10.61
CA SER A 400 -54.80 22.99 10.90
C SER A 400 -55.70 23.10 9.66
N THR A 401 -55.32 23.91 8.67
CA THR A 401 -56.06 24.09 7.41
C THR A 401 -55.91 22.89 6.49
N LEU A 402 -54.72 22.29 6.45
CA LEU A 402 -54.42 21.12 5.62
C LEU A 402 -54.66 19.80 6.34
N GLY A 403 -54.82 19.83 7.68
CA GLY A 403 -54.91 18.61 8.49
C GLY A 403 -53.57 17.85 8.54
N PHE A 404 -52.46 18.59 8.50
CA PHE A 404 -51.11 18.05 8.50
C PHE A 404 -50.50 18.14 9.90
N THR A 405 -49.76 17.10 10.29
CA THR A 405 -48.87 17.09 11.45
C THR A 405 -47.81 16.05 11.20
N ASP A 406 -46.56 16.45 11.36
CA ASP A 406 -45.40 15.56 11.35
C ASP A 406 -44.46 15.96 12.49
N THR A 407 -43.78 14.99 13.08
CA THR A 407 -42.92 15.22 14.23
C THR A 407 -41.72 14.31 14.17
N ASP A 408 -40.54 14.90 14.25
CA ASP A 408 -39.29 14.17 14.32
C ASP A 408 -38.31 14.88 15.27
N VAL A 409 -37.16 14.26 15.53
CA VAL A 409 -36.17 14.75 16.47
C VAL A 409 -34.87 15.13 15.77
N THR A 410 -34.19 16.13 16.30
CA THR A 410 -32.87 16.52 15.78
C THR A 410 -31.81 15.45 16.06
N ASP A 411 -30.91 15.26 15.09
CA ASP A 411 -29.74 14.39 15.20
C ASP A 411 -28.60 15.01 16.04
N GLU A 412 -27.47 14.29 16.15
CA GLU A 412 -26.30 14.75 16.90
C GLU A 412 -25.72 16.07 16.40
N TYR A 413 -25.97 16.43 15.14
CA TYR A 413 -25.55 17.69 14.52
C TYR A 413 -26.61 18.80 14.66
N GLY A 414 -27.70 18.52 15.38
CA GLY A 414 -28.80 19.44 15.62
C GLY A 414 -29.74 19.60 14.44
N TYR A 415 -29.71 18.69 13.46
CA TYR A 415 -30.54 18.78 12.26
C TYR A 415 -31.73 17.82 12.30
N VAL A 416 -32.87 18.25 11.78
CA VAL A 416 -34.05 17.40 11.53
C VAL A 416 -34.59 17.68 10.13
N PHE A 417 -35.11 16.64 9.48
CA PHE A 417 -35.72 16.71 8.16
C PHE A 417 -37.19 16.28 8.22
N ILE A 418 -38.09 17.16 7.80
CA ILE A 418 -39.53 16.94 7.80
C ILE A 418 -40.05 17.03 6.35
N ALA A 419 -40.71 15.98 5.87
CA ALA A 419 -41.32 15.96 4.53
C ALA A 419 -42.79 15.51 4.54
N GLY A 420 -43.32 15.06 5.68
CA GLY A 420 -44.58 14.34 5.74
C GLY A 420 -44.43 12.89 5.26
N ASP A 421 -45.54 12.26 4.89
CA ASP A 421 -45.55 10.93 4.29
C ASP A 421 -46.14 10.93 2.87
N ALA A 422 -46.09 9.79 2.19
CA ALA A 422 -46.60 9.68 0.82
C ALA A 422 -48.11 9.98 0.67
N GLY A 423 -48.88 9.91 1.77
CA GLY A 423 -50.31 10.21 1.80
C GLY A 423 -50.64 11.64 2.19
N ASN A 424 -49.72 12.32 2.86
CA ASN A 424 -49.87 13.66 3.41
C ASN A 424 -48.52 14.40 3.38
N PRO A 425 -47.99 14.75 2.20
CA PRO A 425 -46.73 15.48 2.08
C PRO A 425 -46.91 16.96 2.42
N LEU A 426 -45.79 17.64 2.70
CA LEU A 426 -45.76 19.10 2.71
C LEU A 426 -46.11 19.66 1.32
N VAL A 427 -46.73 20.84 1.32
CA VAL A 427 -47.25 21.50 0.11
C VAL A 427 -46.54 22.82 -0.13
N SER A 428 -45.94 22.98 -1.31
CA SER A 428 -45.34 24.24 -1.77
C SER A 428 -46.31 25.42 -1.72
N GLY A 429 -45.84 26.56 -1.21
CA GLY A 429 -46.57 27.82 -1.09
C GLY A 429 -47.43 27.94 0.18
N GLU A 430 -47.60 26.86 0.94
CA GLU A 430 -48.38 26.85 2.18
C GLU A 430 -47.51 27.18 3.40
N THR A 431 -48.14 27.71 4.46
CA THR A 431 -47.49 28.04 5.74
C THR A 431 -47.90 27.04 6.82
N TYR A 432 -46.91 26.58 7.58
CA TYR A 432 -47.05 25.62 8.67
C TYR A 432 -46.61 26.25 9.98
N ASP A 433 -47.26 25.85 11.06
CA ASP A 433 -46.85 26.15 12.43
C ASP A 433 -45.73 25.18 12.83
N VAL A 434 -44.71 25.68 13.51
CA VAL A 434 -43.55 24.91 13.98
C VAL A 434 -43.47 25.04 15.49
N HIS A 435 -43.48 23.91 16.20
CA HIS A 435 -43.36 23.86 17.64
C HIS A 435 -42.15 23.00 18.02
N ILE A 436 -41.20 23.57 18.77
CA ILE A 436 -39.98 22.87 19.18
C ILE A 436 -39.88 22.75 20.70
N THR A 437 -39.56 21.55 21.18
CA THR A 437 -39.51 21.24 22.62
C THR A 437 -38.32 20.35 22.96
N ARG A 438 -37.71 20.60 24.13
CA ARG A 438 -36.65 19.76 24.70
C ARG A 438 -36.63 19.88 26.22
N THR A 439 -36.46 18.77 26.92
CA THR A 439 -36.35 18.77 28.38
C THR A 439 -35.16 19.63 28.84
N GLY A 440 -35.40 20.55 29.78
CA GLY A 440 -34.39 21.48 30.29
C GLY A 440 -34.26 22.80 29.52
N TYR A 441 -35.07 22.98 28.47
CA TYR A 441 -35.15 24.18 27.66
C TYR A 441 -36.58 24.74 27.68
N GLY A 442 -36.74 26.04 27.44
CA GLY A 442 -38.03 26.64 27.18
C GLY A 442 -38.52 26.27 25.78
N ASP A 443 -39.83 26.05 25.63
CA ASP A 443 -40.42 25.74 24.32
C ASP A 443 -40.36 26.97 23.40
N ALA A 444 -40.32 26.75 22.08
CA ALA A 444 -40.40 27.82 21.10
C ALA A 444 -41.38 27.47 19.96
N ASP A 445 -42.08 28.51 19.50
CA ASP A 445 -43.05 28.45 18.42
C ASP A 445 -42.57 29.32 17.25
N GLY A 446 -42.92 28.91 16.03
CA GLY A 446 -42.61 29.62 14.81
C GLY A 446 -43.56 29.25 13.69
N THR A 447 -43.29 29.81 12.50
CA THR A 447 -44.01 29.46 11.28
C THR A 447 -43.04 29.36 10.11
N VAL A 448 -43.28 28.45 9.19
CA VAL A 448 -42.48 28.29 7.97
C VAL A 448 -43.37 28.25 6.74
N ALA A 449 -43.00 28.99 5.69
CA ALA A 449 -43.60 28.85 4.37
C ALA A 449 -42.76 27.89 3.53
N ILE A 450 -43.36 26.80 3.07
CA ILE A 450 -42.64 25.77 2.31
C ILE A 450 -42.54 26.19 0.85
N ASN A 451 -41.34 26.07 0.28
CA ASN A 451 -41.10 26.19 -1.14
C ASN A 451 -39.91 25.32 -1.52
N GLN A 452 -40.17 24.12 -2.02
CA GLN A 452 -39.16 23.07 -2.20
C GLN A 452 -38.43 22.78 -0.88
N LEU A 453 -37.15 22.41 -0.91
CA LEU A 453 -36.35 22.19 0.30
C LEU A 453 -36.12 23.54 1.01
N THR A 454 -36.93 23.78 2.03
CA THR A 454 -36.86 24.99 2.85
C THR A 454 -35.89 24.74 4.00
N GLN A 455 -34.92 25.65 4.22
CA GLN A 455 -33.96 25.55 5.32
C GLN A 455 -34.35 26.53 6.44
N GLY A 456 -34.22 26.10 7.69
CA GLY A 456 -34.49 26.91 8.88
C GLY A 456 -33.41 26.78 9.94
N GLU A 457 -33.23 27.83 10.73
CA GLU A 457 -32.42 27.81 11.94
C GLU A 457 -33.27 28.32 13.10
N LEU A 458 -33.32 27.53 14.18
CA LEU A 458 -34.02 27.85 15.40
C LEU A 458 -33.06 27.71 16.58
N SER A 459 -33.40 28.35 17.70
CA SER A 459 -32.66 28.19 18.94
C SER A 459 -33.59 28.04 20.14
N LEU A 460 -33.11 27.33 21.15
CA LEU A 460 -33.80 27.14 22.42
C LEU A 460 -33.03 27.81 23.56
N ASP A 461 -33.76 28.45 24.46
CA ASP A 461 -33.22 29.03 25.68
C ASP A 461 -33.18 27.98 26.81
N PRO A 462 -32.03 27.74 27.47
CA PRO A 462 -31.98 26.84 28.63
C PRO A 462 -32.74 27.44 29.82
N LEU A 463 -33.42 26.58 30.61
CA LEU A 463 -34.24 26.96 31.76
C LEU A 463 -33.46 27.28 33.05
#